data_AF-A0A0A0D5S6-F1
#
_entry.id   AF-A0A0A0D5S6-F1
#
_cell.length_a   1.000
_cell.length_b   1.000
_cell.length_c   1.000
_cell.angle_alpha   90.00
_cell.angle_beta   90.00
_cell.angle_gamma   90.00
#
_symmetry.space_group_name_H-M   'P 1'
#
loop_
_entity.id
_entity.type
_entity.pdbx_description
1 polymer ?
#
loop_
_entity_poly.entity_id
_entity_poly.type
_entity_poly.pdbx_seq_one_letter_code
_entity_poly.pdbx_strand_id
1 'polypeptide(L)'
;MLSRVTIRPAAGGKAGIEARLPYDRGMVQRLMRTFPRARWREAEGVWFIPGSTAERRLTRFLAEQLPPGGDHADAKGRDAHEFDPIDSRYLEVGDELLVRTPYSRTVVEQMHAIP
;
A
#
# COMPACT_ATOMS: atom_id res chain seq x y z
N MET A 1 3.02 -5.81 1.39
CA MET A 1 2.18 -6.41 0.32
C MET A 1 1.50 -5.27 -0.44
N LEU A 2 2.14 -4.77 -1.50
CA LEU A 2 1.61 -3.62 -2.27
C LEU A 2 0.39 -4.10 -3.08
N SER A 3 -0.79 -3.58 -2.75
CA SER A 3 -2.03 -3.93 -3.43
C SER A 3 -1.98 -3.43 -4.87
N ARG A 4 -1.80 -4.35 -5.83
CA ARG A 4 -1.73 -4.04 -7.27
C ARG A 4 -3.08 -3.48 -7.74
N VAL A 5 -3.05 -2.28 -8.33
CA VAL A 5 -4.23 -1.71 -8.99
C VAL A 5 -4.62 -2.61 -10.16
N THR A 6 -5.88 -3.04 -10.20
CA THR A 6 -6.40 -3.89 -11.27
C THR A 6 -7.62 -3.20 -11.87
N ILE A 7 -7.66 -3.07 -13.20
CA ILE A 7 -8.81 -2.53 -13.95
C ILE A 7 -9.31 -3.64 -14.87
N ARG A 8 -10.62 -3.90 -14.84
CA ARG A 8 -11.28 -4.89 -15.70
C ARG A 8 -12.55 -4.28 -16.29
N PRO A 9 -12.98 -4.69 -17.49
CA PRO A 9 -14.31 -4.35 -17.99
C PRO A 9 -15.37 -4.99 -17.08
N ALA A 10 -16.44 -4.25 -16.79
CA ALA A 10 -17.49 -4.75 -15.92
C ALA A 10 -18.25 -5.92 -16.57
N ALA A 11 -18.41 -7.02 -15.83
CA ALA A 11 -19.18 -8.15 -16.30
C ALA A 11 -20.70 -7.84 -16.25
N GLY A 12 -21.42 -8.10 -17.35
CA GLY A 12 -22.90 -8.03 -17.37
C GLY A 12 -23.54 -6.93 -18.21
N GLY A 13 -22.97 -6.58 -19.37
CA GLY A 13 -23.64 -5.75 -20.40
C GLY A 13 -23.82 -4.27 -20.06
N LYS A 14 -23.46 -3.83 -18.85
CA LYS A 14 -23.42 -2.41 -18.47
C LYS A 14 -22.06 -1.83 -18.84
N ALA A 15 -22.05 -0.80 -19.67
CA ALA A 15 -20.83 -0.10 -20.05
C ALA A 15 -20.15 0.51 -18.81
N GLY A 16 -18.96 0.02 -18.47
CA GLY A 16 -18.19 0.47 -17.31
C GLY A 16 -17.00 -0.43 -17.02
N ILE A 17 -16.27 -0.08 -15.97
CA ILE A 17 -15.12 -0.84 -15.48
C ILE A 17 -15.27 -1.18 -14.00
N GLU A 18 -14.58 -2.22 -13.58
CA GLU A 18 -14.37 -2.60 -12.19
C GLU A 18 -12.89 -2.41 -11.85
N ALA A 19 -12.63 -1.69 -10.76
CA ALA A 19 -11.27 -1.35 -10.34
C ALA A 19 -11.03 -1.75 -8.89
N ARG A 20 -9.92 -2.45 -8.64
CA ARG A 20 -9.40 -2.67 -7.29
C ARG A 20 -8.32 -1.64 -7.02
N LEU A 21 -8.50 -0.83 -6.00
CA LEU A 21 -7.59 0.25 -5.60
C LEU A 21 -7.09 -0.01 -4.17
N PRO A 22 -5.85 0.36 -3.81
CA PRO A 22 -5.42 0.34 -2.42
C PRO A 22 -6.31 1.26 -1.58
N TYR A 23 -6.62 0.83 -0.35
CA TYR A 23 -7.46 1.60 0.55
C TYR A 23 -6.67 2.77 1.15
N ASP A 24 -6.75 3.93 0.49
CA ASP A 24 -6.26 5.22 0.99
C ASP A 24 -7.43 6.20 1.08
N ARG A 25 -7.69 6.74 2.28
CA ARG A 25 -8.84 7.64 2.51
C ARG A 25 -8.79 8.88 1.62
N GLY A 26 -7.61 9.43 1.36
CA GLY A 26 -7.43 10.61 0.51
C GLY A 26 -7.70 10.28 -0.97
N MET A 27 -7.21 9.14 -1.44
CA MET A 27 -7.46 8.65 -2.80
C MET A 27 -8.95 8.36 -3.01
N VAL A 28 -9.63 7.72 -2.05
CA VAL A 28 -11.08 7.46 -2.13
C VAL A 28 -11.89 8.76 -2.19
N GLN A 29 -11.55 9.76 -1.36
CA GLN A 29 -12.22 11.06 -1.42
C GLN A 29 -12.05 11.74 -2.79
N ARG A 30 -10.83 11.72 -3.35
CA ARG A 30 -10.56 12.27 -4.68
C ARG A 30 -11.25 11.47 -5.79
N LEU A 31 -11.30 10.15 -5.67
CA LEU A 31 -12.03 9.27 -6.58
C LEU A 31 -13.52 9.61 -6.59
N MET A 32 -14.16 9.74 -5.43
CA MET A 32 -15.58 10.09 -5.33
C MET A 32 -15.88 11.48 -5.90
N ARG A 33 -14.96 12.44 -5.75
CA ARG A 33 -15.09 13.77 -6.37
C ARG A 33 -15.00 13.71 -7.90
N THR A 34 -14.09 12.90 -8.45
CA THR A 34 -13.87 12.78 -9.91
C THR A 34 -14.90 11.87 -10.59
N PHE A 35 -15.38 10.86 -9.87
CA PHE A 35 -16.35 9.87 -10.34
C PHE A 35 -17.56 9.78 -9.38
N PRO A 36 -18.47 10.78 -9.38
CA PRO A 36 -19.60 10.81 -8.46
C PRO A 36 -20.57 9.63 -8.61
N ARG A 37 -20.56 8.97 -9.76
CA ARG A 37 -21.38 7.80 -10.07
C ARG A 37 -20.67 6.46 -9.82
N ALA A 38 -19.44 6.48 -9.30
CA ALA A 38 -18.74 5.27 -8.91
C ALA A 38 -19.47 4.59 -7.74
N ARG A 39 -19.52 3.26 -7.76
CA ARG A 39 -20.19 2.46 -6.73
C ARG A 39 -19.25 1.42 -6.17
N TRP A 40 -19.18 1.34 -4.85
CA TRP A 40 -18.48 0.27 -4.17
C TRP A 40 -19.31 -1.02 -4.25
N ARG A 41 -18.69 -2.14 -4.61
CA ARG A 41 -19.28 -3.48 -4.55
C ARG A 41 -18.58 -4.28 -3.46
N GLU A 42 -19.24 -4.38 -2.31
CA GLU A 42 -18.68 -5.06 -1.13
C GLU A 42 -18.34 -6.53 -1.39
N ALA A 43 -19.20 -7.26 -2.11
CA ALA A 43 -19.02 -8.69 -2.37
C ALA A 43 -17.71 -9.05 -3.09
N GLU A 44 -17.24 -8.17 -3.97
CA GLU A 44 -16.02 -8.39 -4.77
C GLU A 44 -14.83 -7.55 -4.28
N GLY A 45 -15.11 -6.55 -3.44
CA GLY A 45 -14.13 -5.57 -3.01
C GLY A 45 -13.61 -4.71 -4.16
N VAL A 46 -14.50 -4.28 -5.06
CA VAL A 46 -14.14 -3.49 -6.25
C VAL A 46 -15.02 -2.25 -6.40
N TRP A 47 -14.45 -1.22 -7.02
CA TRP A 47 -15.16 -0.02 -7.46
C TRP A 47 -15.70 -0.23 -8.87
N PHE A 48 -17.01 -0.13 -9.05
CA PHE A 48 -17.63 -0.05 -10.37
C PHE A 48 -17.73 1.41 -10.81
N ILE A 49 -17.15 1.75 -11.96
CA ILE A 49 -17.19 3.09 -12.56
C ILE A 49 -17.96 3.01 -13.89
N PRO A 50 -19.11 3.68 -14.03
CA PRO A 50 -19.92 3.60 -15.23
C PRO A 50 -19.35 4.44 -16.38
N GLY A 51 -19.56 3.97 -17.61
CA GLY A 51 -19.25 4.68 -18.85
C GLY A 51 -18.26 3.94 -19.74
N SER A 52 -18.40 4.10 -21.05
CA SER A 52 -17.51 3.48 -22.06
C SER A 52 -16.08 4.03 -22.04
N THR A 53 -15.90 5.26 -21.55
CA THR A 53 -14.58 5.90 -21.39
C THR A 53 -14.04 5.82 -19.96
N ALA A 54 -14.69 5.06 -19.09
CA ALA A 54 -14.34 4.97 -17.68
C ALA A 54 -12.92 4.46 -17.46
N GLU A 55 -12.46 3.51 -18.29
CA GLU A 55 -11.07 3.03 -18.31
C GLU A 55 -10.09 4.18 -18.53
N ARG A 56 -10.20 4.90 -19.65
CA ARG A 56 -9.29 5.99 -20.01
C ARG A 56 -9.28 7.10 -18.96
N ARG A 57 -10.44 7.43 -18.39
CA ARG A 57 -10.57 8.44 -17.33
C ARG A 57 -9.92 7.99 -16.03
N LEU A 58 -10.11 6.72 -15.65
CA LEU A 58 -9.48 6.17 -14.46
C LEU A 58 -7.97 6.09 -14.62
N THR A 59 -7.47 5.63 -15.78
CA THR A 59 -6.03 5.60 -16.07
C THR A 59 -5.39 6.99 -15.95
N ARG A 60 -6.04 8.02 -16.50
CA ARG A 60 -5.57 9.42 -16.34
C ARG A 60 -5.60 9.86 -14.87
N PHE A 61 -6.69 9.60 -14.17
CA PHE A 61 -6.79 9.92 -12.73
C PHE A 61 -5.67 9.23 -11.94
N LEU A 62 -5.39 7.95 -12.18
CA LEU A 62 -4.31 7.24 -11.51
C LEU A 62 -2.94 7.84 -11.82
N ALA A 63 -2.69 8.24 -13.08
CA ALA A 63 -1.45 8.91 -13.45
C ALA A 63 -1.26 10.28 -12.77
N GLU A 64 -2.36 10.99 -12.46
CA GLU A 64 -2.31 12.26 -11.70
C GLU A 64 -2.19 12.06 -10.19
N GLN A 65 -2.68 10.93 -9.67
CA GLN A 65 -2.78 10.66 -8.23
C GLN A 65 -1.63 9.83 -7.68
N LEU A 66 -1.01 8.98 -8.50
CA LEU A 66 0.24 8.34 -8.14
C LEU A 66 1.36 9.30 -8.55
N PRO A 67 2.30 9.64 -7.64
CA PRO A 67 3.45 10.44 -8.03
C PRO A 67 4.18 9.75 -9.20
N PRO A 68 4.84 10.51 -10.10
CA PRO A 68 5.81 9.93 -11.03
C PRO A 68 6.88 9.24 -10.17
N GLY A 69 6.78 7.92 -10.00
CA GLY A 69 7.40 7.21 -8.89
C GLY A 69 6.51 6.26 -8.08
N GLY A 70 5.25 6.00 -8.45
CA GLY A 70 4.50 4.86 -7.91
C GLY A 70 5.20 3.50 -8.15
N ASP A 71 6.16 3.47 -9.08
CA ASP A 71 7.03 2.34 -9.42
C ASP A 71 8.30 2.26 -8.53
N HIS A 72 8.46 3.10 -7.51
CA HIS A 72 9.60 2.99 -6.59
C HIS A 72 9.60 1.68 -5.77
N ALA A 73 8.60 0.82 -5.91
CA ALA A 73 8.67 -0.55 -5.43
C ALA A 73 9.76 -1.37 -6.15
N ASP A 74 9.97 -1.12 -7.45
CA ASP A 74 10.98 -1.82 -8.25
C ASP A 74 12.34 -1.09 -8.23
N ALA A 75 12.34 0.23 -8.03
CA ALA A 75 13.58 1.00 -7.89
C ALA A 75 14.27 0.83 -6.51
N LYS A 76 13.52 0.42 -5.46
CA LYS A 76 14.13 0.12 -4.15
C LYS A 76 15.04 -1.12 -4.19
N GLY A 77 15.06 -1.88 -5.29
CA GLY A 77 15.94 -3.03 -5.45
C GLY A 77 17.41 -2.70 -5.76
N ARG A 78 17.73 -1.49 -6.25
CA ARG A 78 19.14 -1.13 -6.53
C ARG A 78 19.90 -0.67 -5.28
N ASP A 79 19.26 0.10 -4.40
CA ASP A 79 19.86 0.53 -3.13
C ASP A 79 19.57 -0.44 -1.96
N ALA A 80 18.74 -1.48 -2.16
CA ALA A 80 18.53 -2.54 -1.15
C ALA A 80 19.78 -3.41 -0.90
N HIS A 81 20.81 -3.31 -1.75
CA HIS A 81 22.10 -3.97 -1.54
C HIS A 81 23.08 -3.11 -0.75
N GLU A 82 22.92 -1.78 -0.75
CA GLU A 82 23.72 -0.87 0.07
C GLU A 82 22.94 -0.62 1.37
N PHE A 83 22.92 -1.64 2.23
CA PHE A 83 22.44 -1.48 3.59
C PHE A 83 23.41 -0.56 4.32
N ASP A 84 23.00 0.69 4.58
CA ASP A 84 23.69 1.55 5.55
C ASP A 84 23.48 0.92 6.93
N PRO A 85 24.54 0.38 7.58
CA PRO A 85 24.38 -0.34 8.82
C PRO A 85 23.78 0.57 9.88
N ILE A 86 22.67 0.14 10.49
CA ILE A 86 22.12 0.85 11.65
C ILE A 86 23.12 0.71 12.79
N ASP A 87 23.91 1.75 13.04
CA ASP A 87 24.73 1.86 14.24
C ASP A 87 23.81 2.24 15.42
N SER A 88 23.61 1.29 16.32
CA SER A 88 22.84 1.48 17.53
C SER A 88 23.65 1.07 18.73
N ARG A 89 23.77 1.99 19.70
CA ARG A 89 24.39 1.73 21.01
C ARG A 89 23.71 0.60 21.80
N TYR A 90 22.52 0.19 21.38
CA TYR A 90 21.71 -0.85 22.02
C TYR A 90 21.66 -2.16 21.21
N LEU A 91 22.38 -2.27 20.09
CA LEU A 91 22.46 -3.49 19.29
C LEU A 91 23.91 -3.92 19.14
N GLU A 92 24.14 -5.22 19.29
CA GLU A 92 25.44 -5.85 19.10
C GLU A 92 25.28 -7.03 18.13
N VAL A 93 26.20 -7.10 17.17
CA VAL A 93 26.23 -8.16 16.15
C VAL A 93 27.07 -9.32 16.70
N GLY A 94 26.42 -10.42 17.06
CA GLY A 94 27.07 -11.70 17.38
C GLY A 94 26.58 -12.80 16.44
N ASP A 95 26.73 -14.08 16.85
CA ASP A 95 26.11 -15.21 16.12
C ASP A 95 24.57 -15.06 16.03
N GLU A 96 23.98 -14.31 16.97
CA GLU A 96 22.61 -13.82 16.96
C GLU A 96 22.60 -12.28 17.18
N LEU A 97 21.48 -11.62 16.84
CA LEU A 97 21.30 -10.19 17.10
C LEU A 97 21.06 -9.94 18.60
N LEU A 98 22.02 -9.33 19.28
CA LEU A 98 21.95 -9.10 20.72
C LEU A 98 21.47 -7.67 21.03
N VAL A 99 20.47 -7.55 21.89
CA VAL A 99 20.02 -6.25 22.40
C VAL A 99 20.80 -5.90 23.66
N ARG A 100 21.66 -4.89 23.59
CA ARG A 100 22.32 -4.30 24.76
C ARG A 100 21.37 -3.33 25.41
N THR A 101 20.82 -3.69 26.57
CA THR A 101 19.91 -2.82 27.32
C THR A 101 20.54 -2.40 28.65
N PRO A 102 20.41 -1.12 29.06
CA PRO A 102 20.85 -0.68 30.39
C PRO A 102 19.86 -1.10 31.49
N TYR A 103 18.72 -1.71 31.12
CA TYR A 103 17.70 -2.14 32.05
C TYR A 103 18.04 -3.51 32.66
N SER A 104 17.51 -3.76 33.87
CA SER A 104 17.68 -5.06 34.52
C SER A 104 16.95 -6.15 33.74
N ARG A 105 17.52 -7.37 33.75
CA ARG A 105 16.96 -8.53 33.08
C ARG A 105 15.52 -8.83 33.53
N THR A 106 15.23 -8.63 34.80
CA THR A 106 13.89 -8.81 35.38
C THR A 106 12.85 -7.88 34.75
N VAL A 107 13.19 -6.61 34.49
CA VAL A 107 12.25 -5.67 33.85
C VAL A 107 11.99 -6.07 32.40
N VAL A 108 13.02 -6.53 31.69
CA VAL A 108 12.90 -7.00 30.31
C VAL A 108 12.01 -8.23 30.22
N GLU A 109 12.19 -9.20 31.12
CA GLU A 109 11.35 -10.41 31.21
C GLU A 109 9.89 -10.05 31.51
N GLN A 110 9.64 -9.07 32.39
CA GLN A 110 8.29 -8.58 32.66
C GLN A 110 7.65 -7.90 31.44
N MET A 111 8.41 -7.11 30.67
CA MET A 111 7.90 -6.49 29.43
C MET A 111 7.54 -7.55 28.38
N HIS A 112 8.36 -8.60 28.25
CA HIS A 112 8.09 -9.71 27.32
C HIS A 112 6.82 -10.51 27.67
N ALA A 113 6.35 -10.45 28.91
CA ALA A 113 5.12 -11.12 29.35
C ALA A 113 3.84 -10.34 28.99
N ILE A 114 3.96 -9.11 28.48
CA ILE A 114 2.82 -8.30 28.02
C ILE A 114 2.46 -8.75 26.58
N PRO A 115 1.21 -9.21 26.33
CA PRO A 115 0.77 -9.71 25.02
C PRO A 115 0.67 -8.64 23.92
#